data_AF-A0A8T7I399-F1
#
_entry.id   AF-A0A8T7I399-F1
#
_cell.length_a   1.000
_cell.length_b   1.000
_cell.length_c   1.000
_cell.angle_alpha   90.00
_cell.angle_beta   90.00
_cell.angle_gamma   90.00
#
_symmetry.space_group_name_H-M   'P 1'
#
loop_
_entity.id
_entity.type
_entity.pdbx_description
1 polymer ?
#
loop_
_entity_poly.entity_id
_entity_poly.type
_entity_poly.pdbx_seq_one_letter_code
_entity_poly.pdbx_strand_id
1 'polypeptide(L)'
;IVDPKSRRVVDLYVHTSGENLSASLAKVFGLMMPDSKNFLKRLIGRPDINTDVAKVFQKVTQLNRQGRYQQSYQELKNLPQPVRESRVVSVMIVSFSSSVSDDVYQKELANLHRLFGDDEDLFLMMMDHYYFSEDYDRGITGLNRLNKRFNGDAAIEQLISSFNYLKQDYTSALKHINQAIELEADQVDYYWFKADILIAAKQFAQTLKVFDTIRDEFGITADPQLLRQDEQFKDLVASPEFKEWEKQQLNN
;
A
#
# COMPACT_ATOMS: atom_id res chain seq x y z
N ILE A 1 -11.32 15.83 -7.57
CA ILE A 1 -11.62 16.28 -8.95
C ILE A 1 -12.35 17.62 -8.85
N VAL A 2 -11.83 18.66 -9.49
CA VAL A 2 -12.38 20.02 -9.42
C VAL A 2 -12.96 20.41 -10.78
N ASP A 3 -14.19 20.92 -10.80
CA ASP A 3 -14.73 21.54 -12.01
C ASP A 3 -13.99 22.86 -12.27
N PRO A 4 -13.30 23.01 -13.41
CA PRO A 4 -12.50 24.20 -13.70
C PRO A 4 -13.32 25.49 -13.76
N LYS A 5 -14.63 25.40 -14.06
CA LYS A 5 -15.50 26.59 -14.15
C LYS A 5 -15.97 27.05 -12.77
N SER A 6 -16.54 26.14 -11.98
CA SER A 6 -17.08 26.50 -10.67
C SER A 6 -16.04 26.50 -9.54
N ARG A 7 -14.84 25.94 -9.78
CA ARG A 7 -13.81 25.66 -8.77
C ARG A 7 -14.32 24.80 -7.60
N ARG A 8 -15.40 24.06 -7.79
CA ARG A 8 -15.95 23.14 -6.78
C ARG A 8 -15.38 21.75 -6.96
N VAL A 9 -15.17 21.06 -5.84
CA VAL A 9 -14.90 19.62 -5.86
C VAL A 9 -16.17 18.91 -6.31
N VAL A 10 -16.10 18.19 -7.43
CA VAL A 10 -17.23 17.46 -8.01
C VAL A 10 -17.16 15.95 -7.76
N ASP A 11 -15.98 15.45 -7.43
CA ASP A 11 -15.76 14.05 -7.10
C ASP A 11 -14.42 13.83 -6.39
N LEU A 12 -14.24 12.65 -5.82
CA LEU A 12 -13.03 12.18 -5.15
C LEU A 12 -12.59 10.86 -5.78
N TYR A 13 -11.34 10.77 -6.23
CA TYR A 13 -10.75 9.49 -6.62
C TYR A 13 -10.20 8.80 -5.36
N VAL A 14 -10.68 7.60 -5.06
CA VAL A 14 -10.31 6.85 -3.86
C VAL A 14 -9.34 5.74 -4.27
N HIS A 15 -8.04 5.98 -4.05
CA HIS A 15 -6.96 5.07 -4.49
C HIS A 15 -7.07 3.65 -3.96
N THR A 16 -7.59 3.45 -2.75
CA THR A 16 -7.80 2.12 -2.18
C THR A 16 -8.89 1.34 -2.92
N SER A 17 -9.87 2.02 -3.53
CA SER A 17 -10.89 1.39 -4.38
C SER A 17 -10.58 1.47 -5.87
N GLY A 18 -9.55 2.24 -6.24
CA GLY A 18 -9.14 2.44 -7.63
C GLY A 18 -10.12 3.23 -8.50
N GLU A 19 -11.12 3.90 -7.93
CA GLU A 19 -12.14 4.57 -8.72
C GLU A 19 -12.67 5.85 -8.05
N ASN A 20 -13.49 6.59 -8.80
CA ASN A 20 -14.20 7.74 -8.27
C ASN A 20 -15.29 7.30 -7.28
N LEU A 21 -15.48 8.07 -6.21
CA LEU A 21 -16.50 7.81 -5.21
C LEU A 21 -17.90 7.73 -5.83
N SER A 22 -18.20 8.61 -6.79
CA SER A 22 -19.48 8.57 -7.50
C SER A 22 -19.69 7.26 -8.28
N ALA A 23 -18.62 6.70 -8.86
CA ALA A 23 -18.67 5.44 -9.60
C ALA A 23 -18.91 4.25 -8.66
N SER A 24 -18.23 4.21 -7.51
CA SER A 24 -18.49 3.19 -6.48
C SER A 24 -19.94 3.25 -5.98
N LEU A 25 -20.45 4.46 -5.71
CA LEU A 25 -21.85 4.65 -5.29
C LEU A 25 -22.82 4.16 -6.37
N ALA A 26 -22.59 4.53 -7.63
CA ALA A 26 -23.42 4.08 -8.75
C ALA A 26 -23.45 2.55 -8.88
N LYS A 27 -22.31 1.87 -8.69
CA LYS A 27 -22.23 0.40 -8.68
C LYS A 27 -23.03 -0.20 -7.53
N VAL A 28 -22.89 0.33 -6.32
CA VAL A 28 -23.66 -0.12 -5.14
C VAL A 28 -25.17 0.06 -5.37
N PHE A 29 -25.61 1.22 -5.87
CA PHE A 29 -27.02 1.44 -6.22
C PHE A 29 -27.48 0.48 -7.32
N GLY A 30 -26.64 0.24 -8.33
CA GLY A 30 -26.93 -0.73 -9.40
C GLY A 30 -27.20 -2.14 -8.87
N LEU A 31 -26.47 -2.59 -7.84
CA LEU A 31 -26.69 -3.89 -7.19
C LEU A 31 -28.01 -3.98 -6.42
N MET A 32 -28.54 -2.84 -5.97
CA MET A 32 -29.86 -2.76 -5.32
C MET A 32 -31.01 -2.72 -6.34
N MET A 33 -30.72 -2.50 -7.62
CA MET A 33 -31.73 -2.48 -8.68
C MET A 33 -31.88 -3.89 -9.26
N PRO A 34 -33.11 -4.37 -9.49
CA PRO A 34 -33.35 -5.64 -10.11
C PRO A 34 -32.97 -5.60 -11.59
N ASP A 35 -32.69 -6.79 -12.12
CA ASP A 35 -32.51 -7.08 -13.55
C ASP A 35 -33.83 -6.91 -14.31
N SER A 36 -34.37 -5.69 -14.35
CA SER A 36 -35.58 -5.41 -15.11
C SER A 36 -35.20 -5.26 -16.59
N LYS A 37 -35.47 -6.28 -17.40
CA LYS A 37 -35.37 -6.21 -18.88
C LYS A 37 -36.28 -5.13 -19.51
N ASN A 38 -37.18 -4.50 -18.74
CA ASN A 38 -38.17 -3.55 -19.25
C ASN A 38 -37.83 -2.09 -18.91
N PHE A 39 -37.11 -1.45 -19.82
CA PHE A 39 -36.78 0.00 -19.81
C PHE A 39 -38.00 0.90 -19.52
N LEU A 40 -39.19 0.56 -20.06
CA LEU A 40 -40.44 1.30 -19.83
C LEU A 40 -40.90 1.34 -18.37
N LYS A 41 -40.66 0.28 -17.56
CA LYS A 41 -41.00 0.30 -16.13
C LYS A 41 -40.08 1.22 -15.32
N ARG A 42 -38.82 1.39 -15.74
CA ARG A 42 -37.86 2.33 -15.12
C ARG A 42 -38.26 3.79 -15.36
N LEU A 43 -38.91 4.09 -16.49
CA LEU A 43 -39.30 5.46 -16.87
C LEU A 43 -40.62 5.95 -16.23
N ILE A 44 -41.53 5.03 -15.85
CA ILE A 44 -42.93 5.36 -15.46
C ILE A 44 -43.16 5.29 -13.93
N GLY A 45 -42.12 5.10 -13.13
CA GLY A 45 -42.12 5.65 -11.76
C GLY A 45 -42.40 4.71 -10.60
N ARG A 46 -41.69 3.58 -10.53
CA ARG A 46 -41.22 2.96 -9.27
C ARG A 46 -40.20 1.89 -9.63
N PRO A 47 -38.89 2.13 -9.44
CA PRO A 47 -37.93 1.06 -9.57
C PRO A 47 -38.27 0.01 -8.50
N ASP A 48 -38.55 -1.23 -8.92
CA ASP A 48 -38.45 -2.36 -8.01
C ASP A 48 -37.04 -2.32 -7.41
N ILE A 49 -36.87 -2.58 -6.11
CA ILE A 49 -35.57 -2.60 -5.44
C ILE A 49 -35.35 -4.02 -4.94
N ASN A 50 -34.15 -4.57 -5.11
CA ASN A 50 -33.74 -5.77 -4.40
C ASN A 50 -33.65 -5.45 -2.90
N THR A 51 -34.77 -5.63 -2.21
CA THR A 51 -34.94 -5.19 -0.82
C THR A 51 -33.97 -5.90 0.13
N ASP A 52 -33.53 -7.11 -0.20
CA ASP A 52 -32.65 -7.88 0.68
C ASP A 52 -31.22 -7.37 0.61
N VAL A 53 -30.72 -7.12 -0.60
CA VAL A 53 -29.42 -6.46 -0.81
C VAL A 53 -29.42 -5.05 -0.21
N ALA A 54 -30.49 -4.27 -0.43
CA ALA A 54 -30.61 -2.93 0.13
C ALA A 54 -30.59 -2.92 1.67
N LYS A 55 -31.28 -3.86 2.33
CA LYS A 55 -31.26 -4.01 3.80
C LYS A 55 -29.85 -4.33 4.32
N VAL A 56 -29.11 -5.19 3.63
CA VAL A 56 -27.73 -5.51 4.01
C VAL A 56 -26.85 -4.25 3.97
N PHE A 57 -26.89 -3.46 2.89
CA PHE A 57 -26.10 -2.23 2.81
C PHE A 57 -26.52 -1.15 3.83
N GLN A 58 -27.81 -1.03 4.13
CA GLN A 58 -28.29 -0.16 5.20
C GLN A 58 -27.71 -0.59 6.56
N LYS A 59 -27.74 -1.89 6.85
CA LYS A 59 -27.20 -2.46 8.09
C LYS A 59 -25.68 -2.30 8.17
N VAL A 60 -24.95 -2.60 7.11
CA VAL A 60 -23.49 -2.38 7.02
C VAL A 60 -23.15 -0.90 7.28
N THR A 61 -23.90 0.03 6.70
CA THR A 61 -23.70 1.48 6.93
C THR A 61 -23.90 1.85 8.40
N GLN A 62 -24.94 1.32 9.05
CA GLN A 62 -25.20 1.55 10.47
C GLN A 62 -24.10 0.97 11.35
N LEU A 63 -23.71 -0.29 11.10
CA LEU A 63 -22.64 -0.97 11.84
C LEU A 63 -21.31 -0.23 11.68
N ASN A 64 -20.98 0.22 10.48
CA ASN A 64 -19.77 1.00 10.20
C ASN A 64 -19.73 2.31 11.01
N ARG A 65 -20.84 3.05 11.05
CA ARG A 65 -20.96 4.27 11.88
C ARG A 65 -20.80 4.01 13.38
N GLN A 66 -21.03 2.77 13.81
CA GLN A 66 -20.88 2.33 15.20
C GLN A 66 -19.53 1.67 15.49
N GLY A 67 -18.59 1.66 14.51
CA GLY A 67 -17.29 0.99 14.64
C GLY A 67 -17.37 -0.54 14.69
N ARG A 68 -18.50 -1.14 14.30
CA ARG A 68 -18.76 -2.59 14.35
C ARG A 68 -18.32 -3.29 13.07
N TYR A 69 -17.05 -3.13 12.71
CA TYR A 69 -16.49 -3.57 11.43
C TYR A 69 -16.55 -5.09 11.23
N GLN A 70 -16.29 -5.89 12.27
CA GLN A 70 -16.44 -7.35 12.17
C GLN A 70 -17.87 -7.77 11.82
N GLN A 71 -18.88 -7.08 12.36
CA GLN A 71 -20.28 -7.37 12.02
C GLN A 71 -20.58 -6.94 10.58
N SER A 72 -20.08 -5.77 10.14
CA SER A 72 -20.19 -5.32 8.75
C SER A 72 -19.61 -6.35 7.77
N TYR A 73 -18.44 -6.89 8.08
CA TYR A 73 -17.81 -7.97 7.31
C TYR A 73 -18.75 -9.18 7.17
N GLN A 74 -19.33 -9.67 8.28
CA GLN A 74 -20.22 -10.84 8.25
C GLN A 74 -21.48 -10.58 7.40
N GLU A 75 -22.08 -9.40 7.49
CA GLU A 75 -23.24 -9.05 6.67
C GLU A 75 -22.93 -9.10 5.17
N LEU A 76 -21.75 -8.62 4.75
CA LEU A 76 -21.32 -8.68 3.35
C LEU A 76 -21.02 -10.12 2.89
N LYS A 77 -20.45 -10.97 3.75
CA LYS A 77 -20.19 -12.38 3.41
C LYS A 77 -21.48 -13.17 3.16
N ASN A 78 -22.58 -12.78 3.80
CA ASN A 78 -23.89 -13.41 3.64
C ASN A 78 -24.65 -12.98 2.38
N LEU A 79 -24.14 -12.01 1.61
CA LEU A 79 -24.75 -11.63 0.33
C LEU A 79 -24.72 -12.81 -0.68
N PRO A 80 -25.70 -12.88 -1.60
CA PRO A 80 -25.67 -13.85 -2.70
C PRO A 80 -24.37 -13.74 -3.50
N GLN A 81 -23.85 -14.88 -3.97
CA GLN A 81 -22.54 -14.94 -4.64
C GLN A 81 -22.35 -13.89 -5.75
N PRO A 82 -23.30 -13.67 -6.69
CA PRO A 82 -23.11 -12.66 -7.75
C PRO A 82 -22.92 -11.24 -7.22
N VAL A 83 -23.54 -10.91 -6.09
CA VAL A 83 -23.41 -9.59 -5.44
C VAL A 83 -22.11 -9.55 -4.64
N ARG A 84 -21.83 -10.60 -3.87
CA ARG A 84 -20.64 -10.72 -3.04
C ARG A 84 -19.34 -10.66 -3.85
N GLU A 85 -19.31 -11.33 -4.99
CA GLU A 85 -18.16 -11.35 -5.90
C GLU A 85 -18.15 -10.15 -6.87
N SER A 86 -19.07 -9.19 -6.73
CA SER A 86 -18.94 -7.93 -7.44
C SER A 86 -17.71 -7.17 -6.94
N ARG A 87 -17.07 -6.40 -7.83
CA ARG A 87 -15.85 -5.64 -7.51
C ARG A 87 -16.01 -4.77 -6.27
N VAL A 88 -17.06 -3.97 -6.21
CA VAL A 88 -17.29 -3.02 -5.10
C VAL A 88 -17.53 -3.73 -3.76
N VAL A 89 -18.25 -4.86 -3.77
CA VAL A 89 -18.48 -5.62 -2.53
C VAL A 89 -17.23 -6.36 -2.09
N SER A 90 -16.45 -6.91 -3.02
CA SER A 90 -15.18 -7.58 -2.71
C SER A 90 -14.17 -6.60 -2.08
N VAL A 91 -14.08 -5.38 -2.61
CA VAL A 91 -13.28 -4.28 -2.03
C VAL A 91 -13.77 -3.92 -0.62
N MET A 92 -15.08 -3.84 -0.39
CA MET A 92 -15.64 -3.60 0.95
C MET A 92 -15.33 -4.74 1.92
N ILE A 93 -15.39 -5.99 1.47
CA ILE A 93 -15.05 -7.18 2.28
C ILE A 93 -13.59 -7.11 2.73
N VAL A 94 -12.65 -6.79 1.83
CA VAL A 94 -11.23 -6.60 2.16
C VAL A 94 -11.05 -5.43 3.13
N SER A 95 -11.76 -4.32 2.91
CA SER A 95 -11.65 -3.14 3.78
C SER A 95 -12.09 -3.42 5.22
N PHE A 96 -13.06 -4.32 5.42
CA PHE A 96 -13.52 -4.69 6.76
C PHE A 96 -12.79 -5.92 7.34
N SER A 97 -12.15 -6.76 6.52
CA SER A 97 -11.46 -7.95 7.02
C SER A 97 -10.23 -7.63 7.87
N SER A 98 -9.57 -6.49 7.65
CA SER A 98 -8.46 -5.99 8.48
C SER A 98 -8.85 -5.76 9.95
N SER A 99 -10.14 -5.58 10.23
CA SER A 99 -10.67 -5.46 11.60
C SER A 99 -11.00 -6.78 12.28
N VAL A 100 -10.91 -7.90 11.55
CA VAL A 100 -11.26 -9.24 12.04
C VAL A 100 -10.01 -9.97 12.53
N SER A 101 -9.05 -10.18 11.63
CA SER A 101 -7.70 -10.70 11.92
C SER A 101 -6.84 -10.63 10.67
N ASP A 102 -5.52 -10.73 10.83
CA ASP A 102 -4.56 -10.76 9.73
C ASP A 102 -4.81 -11.94 8.78
N ASP A 103 -5.09 -13.14 9.31
CA ASP A 103 -5.41 -14.32 8.50
C ASP A 103 -6.65 -14.11 7.61
N VAL A 104 -7.69 -13.47 8.16
CA VAL A 104 -8.92 -13.17 7.41
C VAL A 104 -8.63 -12.08 6.37
N TYR A 105 -7.84 -11.06 6.72
CA TYR A 105 -7.42 -10.03 5.78
C TYR A 105 -6.65 -10.59 4.59
N GLN A 106 -5.60 -11.38 4.84
CA GLN A 106 -4.79 -12.02 3.80
C GLN A 106 -5.63 -12.96 2.92
N LYS A 107 -6.55 -13.72 3.51
CA LYS A 107 -7.46 -14.59 2.75
C LYS A 107 -8.38 -13.81 1.81
N GLU A 108 -8.93 -12.69 2.27
CA GLU A 108 -9.82 -11.88 1.43
C GLU A 108 -9.04 -11.10 0.37
N LEU A 109 -7.80 -10.70 0.63
CA LEU A 109 -6.89 -10.18 -0.39
C LEU A 109 -6.60 -11.22 -1.49
N ALA A 110 -6.33 -12.47 -1.11
CA ALA A 110 -6.15 -13.56 -2.09
C ALA A 110 -7.43 -13.82 -2.90
N ASN A 111 -8.61 -13.73 -2.28
CA ASN A 111 -9.88 -13.82 -3.01
C ASN A 111 -10.08 -12.65 -3.98
N LEU A 112 -9.72 -11.43 -3.56
CA LEU A 112 -9.78 -10.24 -4.42
C LEU A 112 -8.82 -10.41 -5.60
N HIS A 113 -7.60 -10.91 -5.39
CA HIS A 113 -6.67 -11.25 -6.47
C HIS A 113 -7.26 -12.25 -7.45
N ARG A 114 -7.88 -13.33 -6.96
CA ARG A 114 -8.47 -14.36 -7.82
C ARG A 114 -9.57 -13.79 -8.71
N LEU A 115 -10.36 -12.84 -8.22
CA LEU A 115 -11.48 -12.26 -8.95
C LEU A 115 -11.06 -11.09 -9.86
N PHE A 116 -10.10 -10.29 -9.43
CA PHE A 116 -9.77 -8.99 -10.01
C PHE A 116 -8.25 -8.71 -10.04
N GLY A 117 -7.40 -9.73 -10.11
CA GLY A 117 -5.94 -9.59 -10.01
C GLY A 117 -5.29 -8.81 -11.16
N ASP A 118 -5.98 -8.73 -12.30
CA ASP A 118 -5.57 -7.94 -13.46
C ASP A 118 -6.15 -6.50 -13.44
N ASP A 119 -6.96 -6.16 -12.42
CA ASP A 119 -7.51 -4.82 -12.24
C ASP A 119 -6.43 -3.88 -11.70
N GLU A 120 -5.83 -3.14 -12.62
CA GLU A 120 -4.74 -2.20 -12.36
C GLU A 120 -5.08 -1.13 -11.31
N ASP A 121 -6.36 -0.76 -11.23
CA ASP A 121 -6.85 0.28 -10.32
C ASP A 121 -6.88 -0.22 -8.86
N LEU A 122 -6.92 -1.54 -8.62
CA LEU A 122 -6.89 -2.13 -7.28
C LEU A 122 -5.48 -2.30 -6.72
N PHE A 123 -4.45 -1.87 -7.44
CA PHE A 123 -3.06 -2.09 -7.06
C PHE A 123 -2.76 -1.72 -5.58
N LEU A 124 -3.17 -0.54 -5.12
CA LEU A 124 -2.84 -0.08 -3.77
C LEU A 124 -3.45 -0.99 -2.69
N MET A 125 -4.66 -1.50 -2.92
CA MET A 125 -5.29 -2.49 -2.03
C MET A 125 -4.60 -3.85 -2.09
N MET A 126 -4.07 -4.21 -3.26
CA MET A 126 -3.38 -5.47 -3.51
C MET A 126 -1.90 -5.46 -3.10
N MET A 127 -1.35 -4.32 -2.65
CA MET A 127 0.07 -4.20 -2.32
C MET A 127 0.51 -5.20 -1.26
N ASP A 128 -0.25 -5.34 -0.18
CA ASP A 128 0.03 -6.30 0.89
C ASP A 128 -0.04 -7.74 0.38
N HIS A 129 -0.96 -8.03 -0.53
CA HIS A 129 -1.03 -9.35 -1.17
C HIS A 129 0.26 -9.68 -1.91
N TYR A 130 0.76 -8.75 -2.73
CA TYR A 130 2.00 -8.94 -3.48
C TYR A 130 3.22 -9.06 -2.58
N TYR A 131 3.22 -8.40 -1.43
CA TYR A 131 4.25 -8.60 -0.40
C TYR A 131 4.18 -10.03 0.17
N PHE A 132 3.03 -10.47 0.67
CA PHE A 132 2.88 -11.79 1.30
C PHE A 132 3.01 -12.97 0.32
N SER A 133 2.68 -12.76 -0.96
CA SER A 133 2.83 -13.76 -2.01
C SER A 133 4.20 -13.72 -2.71
N GLU A 134 5.10 -12.83 -2.26
CA GLU A 134 6.41 -12.58 -2.87
C GLU A 134 6.33 -12.21 -4.38
N ASP A 135 5.20 -11.69 -4.84
CA ASP A 135 5.00 -11.23 -6.23
C ASP A 135 5.52 -9.79 -6.38
N TYR A 136 6.81 -9.62 -6.10
CA TYR A 136 7.42 -8.31 -5.97
C TYR A 136 7.39 -7.51 -7.28
N ASP A 137 7.44 -8.19 -8.43
CA ASP A 137 7.41 -7.54 -9.75
C ASP A 137 6.05 -6.86 -10.03
N ARG A 138 4.93 -7.46 -9.60
CA ARG A 138 3.63 -6.80 -9.67
C ARG A 138 3.54 -5.63 -8.71
N GLY A 139 4.09 -5.79 -7.50
CA GLY A 139 4.30 -4.71 -6.53
C GLY A 139 4.97 -3.48 -7.15
N ILE A 140 6.15 -3.69 -7.72
CA ILE A 140 6.98 -2.66 -8.38
C ILE A 140 6.23 -2.04 -9.56
N THR A 141 5.57 -2.84 -10.39
CA THR A 141 4.82 -2.34 -11.57
C THR A 141 3.68 -1.41 -11.16
N GLY A 142 2.97 -1.73 -10.09
CA GLY A 142 1.92 -0.86 -9.55
C GLY A 142 2.44 0.40 -8.91
N LEU A 143 3.51 0.31 -8.10
CA LEU A 143 4.13 1.49 -7.50
C LEU A 143 4.66 2.45 -8.57
N ASN A 144 5.28 1.96 -9.64
CA ASN A 144 5.73 2.81 -10.75
C ASN A 144 4.57 3.57 -11.41
N ARG A 145 3.41 2.93 -11.60
CA ARG A 145 2.20 3.60 -12.14
C ARG A 145 1.68 4.66 -11.18
N LEU A 146 1.66 4.35 -9.88
CA LEU A 146 1.24 5.29 -8.84
C LEU A 146 2.20 6.49 -8.78
N ASN A 147 3.50 6.25 -8.76
CA ASN A 147 4.55 7.26 -8.71
C ASN A 147 4.44 8.25 -9.88
N LYS A 148 4.23 7.73 -11.10
CA LYS A 148 4.01 8.54 -12.30
C LYS A 148 2.80 9.47 -12.16
N ARG A 149 1.76 9.07 -11.45
CA ARG A 149 0.56 9.88 -11.23
C ARG A 149 0.81 11.05 -10.27
N PHE A 150 1.76 10.91 -9.37
CA PHE A 150 2.19 11.97 -8.45
C PHE A 150 3.36 12.82 -8.99
N ASN A 151 3.85 12.52 -10.21
CA ASN A 151 5.03 13.13 -10.82
C ASN A 151 6.32 12.91 -10.02
N GLY A 152 6.45 11.75 -9.37
CA GLY A 152 7.57 11.45 -8.47
C GLY A 152 7.22 11.81 -7.03
N ASP A 153 7.32 10.82 -6.14
CA ASP A 153 7.04 10.93 -4.70
C ASP A 153 8.08 10.11 -3.93
N ALA A 154 8.72 10.71 -2.92
CA ALA A 154 9.83 10.10 -2.21
C ALA A 154 9.42 8.83 -1.44
N ALA A 155 8.23 8.82 -0.85
CA ALA A 155 7.72 7.66 -0.14
C ALA A 155 7.41 6.51 -1.12
N ILE A 156 6.88 6.80 -2.31
CA ILE A 156 6.68 5.78 -3.33
C ILE A 156 8.02 5.24 -3.85
N GLU A 157 9.03 6.09 -4.06
CA GLU A 157 10.39 5.65 -4.42
C GLU A 157 11.00 4.74 -3.34
N GLN A 158 10.81 5.07 -2.06
CA GLN A 158 11.25 4.22 -0.94
C GLN A 158 10.52 2.86 -0.91
N LEU A 159 9.22 2.83 -1.23
CA LEU A 159 8.48 1.58 -1.37
C LEU A 159 8.99 0.74 -2.55
N ILE A 160 9.28 1.36 -3.71
CA ILE A 160 9.87 0.65 -4.85
C ILE A 160 11.23 0.07 -4.46
N SER A 161 12.05 0.85 -3.74
CA SER A 161 13.31 0.37 -3.20
C SER A 161 13.11 -0.84 -2.28
N SER A 162 12.13 -0.79 -1.39
CA SER A 162 11.77 -1.88 -0.47
C SER A 162 11.45 -3.19 -1.19
N PHE A 163 10.63 -3.13 -2.25
CA PHE A 163 10.32 -4.31 -3.05
C PHE A 163 11.55 -4.85 -3.80
N ASN A 164 12.43 -3.99 -4.31
CA ASN A 164 13.68 -4.44 -4.94
C ASN A 164 14.67 -5.05 -3.92
N TYR A 165 14.73 -4.49 -2.71
CA TYR A 165 15.51 -5.03 -1.60
C TYR A 165 15.05 -6.44 -1.22
N LEU A 166 13.73 -6.65 -1.10
CA LEU A 166 13.14 -7.97 -0.84
C LEU A 166 13.43 -8.98 -1.96
N LYS A 167 13.46 -8.51 -3.21
CA LYS A 167 13.89 -9.29 -4.39
C LYS A 167 15.41 -9.54 -4.44
N GLN A 168 16.19 -8.98 -3.51
CA GLN A 168 17.65 -8.98 -3.49
C GLN A 168 18.29 -8.30 -4.72
N ASP A 169 17.54 -7.47 -5.44
CA ASP A 169 18.07 -6.57 -6.47
C ASP A 169 18.56 -5.28 -5.81
N TYR A 170 19.70 -5.38 -5.13
CA TYR A 170 20.28 -4.26 -4.41
C TYR A 170 20.69 -3.09 -5.32
N THR A 171 20.93 -3.34 -6.61
CA THR A 171 21.25 -2.27 -7.56
C THR A 171 20.03 -1.40 -7.83
N SER A 172 18.89 -2.04 -8.12
CA SER A 172 17.63 -1.32 -8.30
C SER A 172 17.15 -0.68 -6.98
N ALA A 173 17.32 -1.36 -5.85
CA ALA A 173 16.99 -0.78 -4.54
C ALA A 173 17.80 0.50 -4.28
N LEU A 174 19.12 0.48 -4.47
CA LEU A 174 19.98 1.66 -4.31
C LEU A 174 19.58 2.80 -5.25
N LYS A 175 19.22 2.49 -6.49
CA LYS A 175 18.74 3.51 -7.44
C LYS A 175 17.51 4.23 -6.89
N HIS A 176 16.51 3.48 -6.43
CA HIS A 176 15.24 4.05 -5.97
C HIS A 176 15.35 4.77 -4.63
N ILE A 177 16.13 4.25 -3.66
CA ILE A 177 16.34 4.98 -2.39
C ILE A 177 17.15 6.26 -2.59
N ASN A 178 18.11 6.28 -3.53
CA ASN A 178 18.80 7.53 -3.87
C ASN A 178 17.84 8.55 -4.48
N GLN A 179 16.91 8.12 -5.33
CA GLN A 179 15.87 9.00 -5.86
C GLN A 179 14.97 9.57 -4.76
N ALA A 180 14.61 8.77 -3.75
CA ALA A 180 13.86 9.24 -2.59
C ALA A 180 14.64 10.31 -1.79
N ILE A 181 15.94 10.08 -1.54
CA ILE A 181 16.83 11.05 -0.88
C ILE A 181 16.98 12.34 -1.69
N GLU A 182 17.05 12.26 -3.02
CA GLU A 182 17.11 13.46 -3.87
C GLU A 182 15.83 14.30 -3.80
N LEU A 183 14.68 13.66 -3.60
CA LEU A 183 13.38 14.33 -3.48
C LEU A 183 13.16 14.93 -2.09
N GLU A 184 13.53 14.21 -1.03
CA GLU A 184 13.37 14.62 0.37
C GLU A 184 14.63 14.24 1.19
N ALA A 185 15.65 15.10 1.12
CA ALA A 185 16.95 14.86 1.73
C ALA A 185 16.95 14.96 3.27
N ASP A 186 15.91 15.55 3.86
CA ASP A 186 15.76 15.72 5.31
C ASP A 186 15.13 14.50 6.01
N GLN A 187 14.90 13.41 5.26
CA GLN A 187 14.34 12.16 5.78
C GLN A 187 15.43 11.16 6.17
N VAL A 188 15.83 11.19 7.44
CA VAL A 188 16.92 10.33 7.97
C VAL A 188 16.68 8.83 7.75
N ASP A 189 15.42 8.39 7.78
CA ASP A 189 15.05 6.98 7.58
C ASP A 189 15.47 6.47 6.19
N TYR A 190 15.56 7.34 5.18
CA TYR A 190 16.03 6.93 3.86
C TYR A 190 17.53 6.60 3.84
N TYR A 191 18.31 7.28 4.66
CA TYR A 191 19.74 7.01 4.81
C TYR A 191 19.97 5.73 5.60
N TRP A 192 19.21 5.48 6.67
CA TRP A 192 19.24 4.20 7.38
C TRP A 192 18.87 3.05 6.46
N PHE A 193 17.78 3.19 5.69
CA PHE A 193 17.39 2.14 4.75
C PHE A 193 18.42 1.93 3.62
N LYS A 194 19.06 3.00 3.14
CA LYS A 194 20.20 2.90 2.21
C LYS A 194 21.37 2.13 2.84
N ALA A 195 21.68 2.35 4.11
CA ALA A 195 22.71 1.60 4.82
C ALA A 195 22.39 0.10 4.86
N ASP A 196 21.13 -0.27 5.13
CA ASP A 196 20.68 -1.67 5.13
C ASP A 196 20.87 -2.34 3.76
N ILE A 197 20.49 -1.65 2.68
CA ILE A 197 20.69 -2.14 1.31
C ILE A 197 22.19 -2.36 1.03
N LEU A 198 23.05 -1.41 1.44
CA LEU A 198 24.50 -1.51 1.24
C LEU A 198 25.12 -2.65 2.06
N ILE A 199 24.64 -2.88 3.29
CA ILE A 199 25.09 -3.99 4.13
C ILE A 199 24.72 -5.32 3.50
N ALA A 200 23.48 -5.49 3.05
CA ALA A 200 23.02 -6.69 2.36
C ALA A 200 23.80 -6.93 1.05
N ALA A 201 24.18 -5.85 0.35
CA ALA A 201 25.03 -5.89 -0.83
C ALA A 201 26.53 -6.04 -0.52
N LYS A 202 26.93 -6.13 0.75
CA LYS A 202 28.33 -6.19 1.24
C LYS A 202 29.21 -5.02 0.79
N GLN A 203 28.60 -3.85 0.61
CA GLN A 203 29.28 -2.61 0.22
C GLN A 203 29.68 -1.78 1.46
N PHE A 204 30.46 -2.38 2.35
CA PHE A 204 30.75 -1.84 3.69
C PHE A 204 31.38 -0.44 3.69
N ALA A 205 32.34 -0.18 2.79
CA ALA A 205 32.94 1.15 2.66
C ALA A 205 31.90 2.24 2.34
N GLN A 206 30.85 1.92 1.59
CA GLN A 206 29.78 2.86 1.28
C GLN A 206 28.80 3.00 2.44
N THR A 207 28.49 1.91 3.16
CA THR A 207 27.69 1.97 4.39
C THR A 207 28.27 2.95 5.40
N LEU A 208 29.58 2.91 5.63
CA LEU A 208 30.25 3.80 6.60
C LEU A 208 30.18 5.27 6.18
N LYS A 209 30.26 5.57 4.87
CA LYS A 209 30.01 6.93 4.35
C LYS A 209 28.58 7.39 4.61
N VAL A 210 27.61 6.48 4.55
CA VAL A 210 26.22 6.80 4.90
C VAL A 210 26.10 7.12 6.39
N PHE A 211 26.77 6.38 7.28
CA PHE A 211 26.83 6.72 8.70
C PHE A 211 27.47 8.08 8.96
N ASP A 212 28.55 8.42 8.26
CA ASP A 212 29.14 9.75 8.33
C ASP A 212 28.15 10.84 7.87
N THR A 213 27.41 10.58 6.79
CA THR A 213 26.35 11.51 6.31
C THR A 213 25.24 11.66 7.35
N ILE A 214 24.81 10.58 7.98
CA ILE A 214 23.78 10.61 9.03
C ILE A 214 24.25 11.45 10.23
N ARG A 215 25.52 11.30 10.63
CA ARG A 215 26.13 12.12 11.68
C ARG A 215 26.17 13.60 11.28
N ASP A 216 26.67 13.88 10.09
CA ASP A 216 26.99 15.25 9.67
C ASP A 216 25.72 16.07 9.37
N GLU A 217 24.70 15.45 8.76
CA GLU A 217 23.45 16.14 8.37
C GLU A 217 22.38 16.12 9.47
N PHE A 218 22.33 15.07 10.31
CA PHE A 218 21.26 14.88 11.30
C PHE A 218 21.74 14.89 12.76
N GLY A 219 23.06 14.92 12.99
CA GLY A 219 23.62 14.87 14.35
C GLY A 219 23.44 13.52 15.04
N ILE A 220 23.16 12.45 14.29
CA ILE A 220 22.93 11.09 14.82
C ILE A 220 24.18 10.25 14.61
N THR A 221 24.76 9.73 15.68
CA THR A 221 25.95 8.88 15.60
C THR A 221 25.56 7.41 15.59
N ALA A 222 26.10 6.65 14.64
CA ALA A 222 26.04 5.19 14.67
C ALA A 222 27.03 4.66 15.72
N ASP A 223 26.53 4.26 16.90
CA ASP A 223 27.38 3.79 18.00
C ASP A 223 28.02 2.42 17.67
N PRO A 224 29.36 2.31 17.59
CA PRO A 224 30.03 1.05 17.30
C PRO A 224 29.67 -0.09 18.26
N GLN A 225 29.38 0.20 19.54
CA GLN A 225 28.99 -0.82 20.51
C GLN A 225 27.58 -1.36 20.25
N LEU A 226 26.65 -0.51 19.84
CA LEU A 226 25.31 -0.93 19.45
C LEU A 226 25.37 -1.76 18.16
N LEU A 227 26.16 -1.32 17.17
CA LEU A 227 26.36 -2.06 15.93
C LEU A 227 26.94 -3.47 16.17
N ARG A 228 27.82 -3.63 17.17
CA ARG A 228 28.39 -4.93 17.56
C ARG A 228 27.38 -5.89 18.19
N GLN A 229 26.30 -5.37 18.78
CA GLN A 229 25.28 -6.17 19.47
C GLN A 229 24.16 -6.62 18.53
N ASP A 230 24.03 -5.97 17.38
CA ASP A 230 22.98 -6.23 16.42
C ASP A 230 23.47 -7.20 15.33
N GLU A 231 22.81 -8.35 15.26
CA GLU A 231 23.10 -9.45 14.33
C GLU A 231 23.03 -9.01 12.86
N GLN A 232 22.22 -7.99 12.55
CA GLN A 232 22.12 -7.42 11.20
C GLN A 232 23.45 -6.83 10.71
N PHE A 233 24.28 -6.31 11.62
CA PHE A 233 25.54 -5.64 11.29
C PHE A 233 26.76 -6.55 11.44
N LYS A 234 26.60 -7.84 11.77
CA LYS A 234 27.74 -8.74 12.06
C LYS A 234 28.81 -8.77 10.96
N ASP A 235 28.38 -8.78 9.70
CA ASP A 235 29.28 -8.85 8.54
C ASP A 235 30.03 -7.52 8.37
N LEU A 236 29.34 -6.39 8.59
CA LEU A 236 29.94 -5.06 8.60
C LEU A 236 30.97 -4.96 9.73
N VAL A 237 30.61 -5.33 10.95
CA VAL A 237 31.47 -5.25 12.14
C VAL A 237 32.73 -6.11 12.01
N ALA A 238 32.63 -7.25 11.32
CA ALA A 238 33.78 -8.11 11.04
C ALA A 238 34.74 -7.52 9.98
N SER A 239 34.25 -6.60 9.15
CA SER A 239 34.98 -6.04 8.00
C SER A 239 36.22 -5.23 8.42
N PRO A 240 37.29 -5.22 7.61
CA PRO A 240 38.42 -4.31 7.79
C PRO A 240 38.01 -2.83 7.79
N GLU A 241 37.03 -2.47 6.95
CA GLU A 241 36.53 -1.11 6.79
C GLU A 241 35.94 -0.58 8.09
N PHE A 242 35.11 -1.37 8.77
CA PHE A 242 34.52 -0.99 10.05
C PHE A 242 35.58 -0.79 11.13
N LYS A 243 36.58 -1.67 11.21
CA LYS A 243 37.68 -1.56 12.19
C LYS A 243 38.48 -0.28 12.01
N GLU A 244 38.62 0.19 10.77
CA GLU A 244 39.33 1.43 10.49
C GLU A 244 38.45 2.65 10.79
N TRP A 245 37.19 2.62 10.39
CA TRP A 245 36.22 3.68 10.70
C TRP A 245 36.00 3.86 12.20
N GLU A 246 35.90 2.77 12.98
CA GLU A 246 35.74 2.82 14.45
C GLU A 246 36.91 3.55 15.13
N LYS A 247 38.15 3.31 14.69
CA LYS A 247 39.31 4.05 15.22
C LYS A 247 39.22 5.55 14.93
N GLN A 248 38.68 5.93 13.77
CA GLN A 248 38.50 7.33 13.40
C GLN A 248 37.43 8.00 14.27
N GLN A 249 36.34 7.29 14.60
CA GLN A 249 35.32 7.81 15.50
C GLN A 249 35.81 7.99 16.95
N LEU A 250 36.77 7.18 17.42
CA LEU A 250 37.35 7.31 18.77
C LEU A 250 38.35 8.47 18.93
N ASN A 251 38.80 9.04 17.81
CA ASN A 251 39.80 10.11 17.80
C ASN A 251 39.19 11.51 17.55
N ASN A 252 37.88 11.59 17.31
CA ASN A 252 37.10 12.81 17.09
C ASN A 252 36.18 13.07 18.28
#